data_AF-A0A917MDS3-F1
#
_entry.id   AF-A0A917MDS3-F1
#
_cell.length_a   1.000
_cell.length_b   1.000
_cell.length_c   1.000
_cell.angle_alpha   90.00
_cell.angle_beta   90.00
_cell.angle_gamma   90.00
#
_symmetry.space_group_name_H-M   'P 1'
#
loop_
_entity.id
_entity.type
_entity.pdbx_description
1 polymer ?
#
loop_
_entity_poly.entity_id
_entity_poly.type
_entity_poly.pdbx_seq_one_letter_code
_entity_poly.pdbx_strand_id
1 'polypeptide(L)'
;MNRVKLITLLIVCLFSFQSNGQNLTNRKLIKIAKNAPDSISGFASDIADYFKTKTKDPKELVFLFSYWIGQNISYNVEKHLTGDTTYTDIWDTLKTKKTMCQGFSELFSEICYWADIESEIIVGYAKGIDFNGKPLKGTNHIWNAVLINNKWELVDITWAVGFIDFRNGKYVFNKKFRKQYIFAKPDDLIITHLPVKSKWQLSTSSITFNEFFSDVHEKKRQSAFNH
;
A
#
# COMPACT_ATOMS: atom_id res chain seq x y z
N MET A 1 -44.32 34.11 -25.06
CA MET A 1 -43.16 34.35 -24.16
C MET A 1 -43.50 33.66 -22.84
N ASN A 2 -42.80 32.66 -22.29
CA ASN A 2 -41.39 32.28 -22.37
C ASN A 2 -41.24 30.75 -22.31
N ARG A 3 -40.28 30.24 -23.09
CA ARG A 3 -39.73 28.88 -23.02
C ARG A 3 -38.67 28.84 -21.92
N VAL A 4 -38.76 27.98 -20.91
CA VAL A 4 -37.58 27.51 -20.14
C VAL A 4 -37.79 26.09 -19.59
N LYS A 5 -37.06 25.14 -20.19
CA LYS A 5 -36.42 23.93 -19.62
C LYS A 5 -37.30 22.88 -18.93
N LEU A 6 -37.60 21.82 -19.69
CA LEU A 6 -37.71 20.46 -19.15
C LEU A 6 -36.61 19.60 -19.81
N ILE A 7 -35.39 19.67 -19.26
CA ILE A 7 -34.31 18.72 -19.54
C ILE A 7 -33.85 18.22 -18.18
N THR A 8 -34.59 17.26 -17.63
CA THR A 8 -34.19 16.57 -16.41
C THR A 8 -34.47 15.08 -16.60
N LEU A 9 -33.77 14.43 -17.54
CA LEU A 9 -33.78 12.97 -17.61
C LEU A 9 -32.60 12.39 -18.41
N LEU A 10 -31.35 12.64 -18.04
CA LEU A 10 -30.23 11.82 -18.58
C LEU A 10 -28.89 11.98 -17.84
N ILE A 11 -28.85 11.91 -16.51
CA ILE A 11 -27.56 11.75 -15.78
C ILE A 11 -27.73 10.81 -14.58
N VAL A 12 -28.04 9.53 -14.83
CA VAL A 12 -27.94 8.48 -13.79
C VAL A 12 -27.17 7.22 -14.24
N CYS A 13 -26.81 7.07 -15.52
CA CYS A 13 -26.17 5.82 -15.99
C CYS A 13 -24.63 5.81 -16.12
N LEU A 14 -23.90 6.81 -15.63
CA LEU A 14 -22.43 6.83 -15.77
C LEU A 14 -21.63 6.36 -14.54
N PHE A 15 -22.25 6.23 -13.36
CA PHE A 15 -21.50 5.82 -12.15
C PHE A 15 -21.32 4.30 -11.98
N SER A 16 -22.09 3.47 -12.69
CA SER A 16 -22.09 2.01 -12.49
C SER A 16 -21.16 1.24 -13.44
N PHE A 17 -20.69 1.87 -14.52
CA PHE A 17 -19.82 1.20 -15.50
C PHE A 17 -18.34 1.19 -15.10
N GLN A 18 -17.86 2.21 -14.38
CA GLN A 18 -16.45 2.31 -13.99
C GLN A 18 -16.04 1.30 -12.91
N SER A 19 -16.89 1.06 -11.91
CA SER A 19 -16.60 0.12 -10.82
C SER A 19 -16.54 -1.34 -11.31
N ASN A 20 -17.45 -1.73 -12.22
CA ASN A 20 -17.44 -3.06 -12.85
C ASN A 20 -16.24 -3.27 -13.77
N GLY A 21 -15.86 -2.25 -14.56
CA GLY A 21 -14.65 -2.30 -15.40
C GLY A 21 -13.38 -2.48 -14.58
N GLN A 22 -13.21 -1.67 -13.53
CA GLN A 22 -12.02 -1.75 -12.66
C GLN A 22 -11.95 -3.07 -11.87
N ASN A 23 -13.09 -3.64 -11.49
CA ASN A 23 -13.15 -4.96 -10.87
C ASN A 23 -12.73 -6.09 -11.84
N LEU A 24 -13.13 -6.03 -13.10
CA LEU A 24 -12.72 -6.99 -14.13
C LEU A 24 -11.22 -6.88 -14.45
N THR A 25 -10.70 -5.66 -14.62
CA THR A 25 -9.27 -5.41 -14.83
C THR A 25 -8.44 -6.00 -13.69
N ASN A 26 -8.84 -5.73 -12.44
CA ASN A 26 -8.16 -6.29 -11.28
C ASN A 26 -8.15 -7.83 -11.25
N ARG A 27 -9.26 -8.49 -11.63
CA ARG A 27 -9.30 -9.96 -11.70
C ARG A 27 -8.31 -10.51 -12.72
N LYS A 28 -8.19 -9.86 -13.88
CA LYS A 28 -7.20 -10.22 -14.92
C LYS A 28 -5.77 -10.07 -14.38
N LEU A 29 -5.44 -8.93 -13.77
CA LEU A 29 -4.11 -8.69 -13.19
C LEU A 29 -3.76 -9.69 -12.09
N ILE A 30 -4.71 -9.99 -11.20
CA ILE A 30 -4.55 -11.02 -10.16
C ILE A 30 -4.23 -12.38 -10.79
N LYS A 31 -4.93 -12.77 -11.87
CA LYS A 31 -4.65 -14.02 -12.58
C LYS A 31 -3.24 -14.04 -13.17
N ILE A 32 -2.78 -12.92 -13.75
CA ILE A 32 -1.42 -12.78 -14.28
C ILE A 32 -0.40 -12.98 -13.17
N ALA A 33 -0.54 -12.28 -12.04
CA ALA A 33 0.42 -12.38 -10.93
C ALA A 33 0.39 -13.74 -10.21
N LYS A 34 -0.74 -14.45 -10.20
CA LYS A 34 -0.84 -15.84 -9.71
C LYS A 34 -0.11 -16.85 -10.59
N ASN A 35 -0.04 -16.58 -11.89
CA ASN A 35 0.57 -17.47 -12.88
C ASN A 35 2.05 -17.11 -13.17
N ALA A 36 2.62 -16.18 -12.40
CA ALA A 36 4.03 -15.86 -12.47
C ALA A 36 4.86 -17.07 -12.04
N PRO A 37 5.87 -17.50 -12.82
CA PRO A 37 6.66 -18.68 -12.47
C PRO A 37 7.60 -18.37 -11.30
N ASP A 38 7.85 -19.37 -10.44
CA ASP A 38 8.72 -19.20 -9.27
C ASP A 38 10.13 -18.72 -9.63
N SER A 39 10.60 -19.03 -10.85
CA SER A 39 11.92 -18.65 -11.36
C SER A 39 12.17 -17.14 -11.39
N ILE A 40 11.14 -16.30 -11.37
CA ILE A 40 11.33 -14.83 -11.33
C ILE A 40 11.65 -14.31 -9.93
N SER A 41 11.68 -15.20 -8.93
CA SER A 41 11.93 -14.82 -7.53
C SER A 41 13.40 -14.53 -7.20
N GLY A 42 14.32 -14.72 -8.15
CA GLY A 42 15.76 -14.64 -7.89
C GLY A 42 16.22 -13.21 -7.63
N PHE A 43 15.84 -12.29 -8.51
CA PHE A 43 16.20 -10.88 -8.44
C PHE A 43 14.98 -9.97 -8.68
N ALA A 44 15.03 -8.76 -8.13
CA ALA A 44 13.99 -7.75 -8.36
C ALA A 44 13.81 -7.42 -9.85
N SER A 45 14.90 -7.43 -10.62
CA SER A 45 14.89 -7.24 -12.08
C SER A 45 14.05 -8.30 -12.80
N ASP A 46 14.14 -9.57 -12.42
CA ASP A 46 13.39 -10.66 -13.06
C ASP A 46 11.88 -10.48 -12.88
N ILE A 47 11.46 -9.99 -11.70
CA ILE A 47 10.07 -9.67 -11.40
C ILE A 47 9.59 -8.52 -12.31
N ALA A 48 10.37 -7.44 -12.39
CA ALA A 48 10.07 -6.29 -13.23
C ALA A 48 9.98 -6.68 -14.70
N ASP A 49 10.98 -7.39 -15.23
CA ASP A 49 11.05 -7.83 -16.62
C ASP A 49 9.89 -8.73 -16.98
N TYR A 50 9.56 -9.71 -16.13
CA TYR A 50 8.42 -10.58 -16.36
C TYR A 50 7.12 -9.80 -16.54
N PHE A 51 6.78 -8.89 -15.62
CA PHE A 51 5.53 -8.15 -15.70
C PHE A 51 5.52 -7.06 -16.79
N LYS A 52 6.67 -6.49 -17.15
CA LYS A 52 6.81 -5.61 -18.34
C LYS A 52 6.48 -6.33 -19.66
N THR A 53 6.50 -7.66 -19.70
CA THR A 53 5.98 -8.44 -20.85
C THR A 53 4.46 -8.54 -20.87
N LYS A 54 3.77 -8.26 -19.75
CA LYS A 54 2.32 -8.46 -19.59
C LYS A 54 1.53 -7.18 -19.80
N THR A 55 2.12 -6.04 -19.50
CA THR A 55 1.48 -4.73 -19.66
C THR A 55 2.54 -3.61 -19.79
N LYS A 56 2.13 -2.49 -20.39
CA LYS A 56 2.91 -1.24 -20.44
C LYS A 56 2.30 -0.14 -19.56
N ASP A 57 1.15 -0.40 -18.93
CA ASP A 57 0.52 0.56 -18.03
C ASP A 57 1.24 0.54 -16.67
N PRO A 58 1.85 1.67 -16.23
CA PRO A 58 2.56 1.75 -14.95
C PRO A 58 1.65 1.48 -13.74
N LYS A 59 0.35 1.82 -13.80
CA LYS A 59 -0.59 1.49 -12.70
C LYS A 59 -0.82 -0.02 -12.62
N GLU A 60 -0.93 -0.69 -13.76
CA GLU A 60 -1.06 -2.15 -13.77
C GLU A 60 0.22 -2.83 -13.28
N LEU A 61 1.40 -2.33 -13.66
CA LEU A 61 2.70 -2.84 -13.17
C LEU A 61 2.81 -2.72 -11.66
N VAL A 62 2.56 -1.53 -11.08
CA VAL A 62 2.61 -1.33 -9.62
C VAL A 62 1.64 -2.27 -8.90
N PHE A 63 0.43 -2.46 -9.44
CA PHE A 63 -0.51 -3.43 -8.88
C PHE A 63 0.03 -4.86 -8.94
N LEU A 64 0.61 -5.28 -10.07
CA LEU A 64 1.18 -6.62 -10.25
C LEU A 64 2.36 -6.87 -9.30
N PHE A 65 3.28 -5.91 -9.16
CA PHE A 65 4.39 -5.98 -8.21
C PHE A 65 3.88 -6.15 -6.79
N SER A 66 2.94 -5.28 -6.38
CA SER A 66 2.36 -5.30 -5.04
C SER A 66 1.68 -6.64 -4.74
N TYR A 67 0.90 -7.15 -5.69
CA TYR A 67 0.19 -8.42 -5.54
C TYR A 67 1.13 -9.61 -5.53
N TRP A 68 2.17 -9.61 -6.39
CA TRP A 68 3.19 -10.65 -6.39
C TRP A 68 3.95 -10.69 -5.06
N ILE A 69 4.37 -9.53 -4.55
CA ILE A 69 5.03 -9.44 -3.24
C ILE A 69 4.10 -9.99 -2.15
N GLY A 70 2.82 -9.62 -2.14
CA GLY A 70 1.88 -10.11 -1.12
C GLY A 70 1.56 -11.59 -1.16
N GLN A 71 1.73 -12.23 -2.30
CA GLN A 71 1.61 -13.68 -2.41
C GLN A 71 2.88 -14.39 -1.95
N ASN A 72 4.04 -13.84 -2.29
CA ASN A 72 5.31 -14.55 -2.17
C ASN A 72 6.07 -14.24 -0.89
N ILE A 73 5.88 -13.04 -0.31
CA ILE A 73 6.63 -12.56 0.85
C ILE A 73 5.67 -12.39 2.04
N SER A 74 6.11 -12.82 3.23
CA SER A 74 5.32 -12.75 4.47
C SER A 74 5.92 -11.74 5.44
N TYR A 75 5.09 -11.15 6.29
CA TYR A 75 5.61 -10.32 7.38
C TYR A 75 6.32 -11.18 8.43
N ASN A 76 7.48 -10.72 8.91
CA ASN A 76 8.25 -11.41 9.93
C ASN A 76 7.75 -11.08 11.35
N VAL A 77 6.69 -11.78 11.78
CA VAL A 77 6.08 -11.60 13.10
C VAL A 77 7.06 -11.83 14.24
N GLU A 78 7.98 -12.79 14.09
CA GLU A 78 8.96 -13.10 15.14
C GLU A 78 9.89 -11.90 15.38
N LYS A 79 10.51 -11.37 14.32
CA LYS A 79 11.35 -10.17 14.43
C LYS A 79 10.60 -8.98 15.03
N HIS A 80 9.35 -8.81 14.61
CA HIS A 80 8.49 -7.75 15.12
C HIS A 80 8.29 -7.85 16.65
N LEU A 81 7.94 -9.04 17.15
CA LEU A 81 7.66 -9.25 18.57
C LEU A 81 8.90 -9.17 19.45
N THR A 82 10.05 -9.63 18.95
CA THR A 82 11.31 -9.60 19.69
C THR A 82 12.00 -8.24 19.66
N GLY A 83 11.54 -7.33 18.77
CA GLY A 83 12.23 -6.07 18.51
C GLY A 83 13.56 -6.26 17.81
N ASP A 84 13.75 -7.37 17.09
CA ASP A 84 14.95 -7.62 16.31
C ASP A 84 15.02 -6.66 15.13
N THR A 85 16.01 -5.76 15.21
CA THR A 85 16.30 -4.70 14.23
C THR A 85 17.37 -5.10 13.22
N THR A 86 17.79 -6.37 13.20
CA THR A 86 18.77 -6.87 12.23
C THR A 86 18.25 -6.59 10.82
N TYR A 87 19.05 -5.88 10.03
CA TYR A 87 18.72 -5.54 8.66
C TYR A 87 18.46 -6.80 7.82
N THR A 88 17.53 -6.72 6.89
CA THR A 88 17.19 -7.81 5.97
C THR A 88 17.14 -7.20 4.59
N ASP A 89 18.18 -7.44 3.80
CA ASP A 89 18.28 -6.87 2.47
C ASP A 89 17.27 -7.52 1.50
N ILE A 90 17.26 -7.02 0.27
CA ILE A 90 16.35 -7.47 -0.79
C ILE A 90 16.60 -8.94 -1.14
N TRP A 91 17.85 -9.38 -1.17
CA TRP A 91 18.20 -10.75 -1.50
C TRP A 91 17.73 -11.71 -0.40
N ASP A 92 17.97 -11.36 0.86
CA ASP A 92 17.48 -12.13 2.01
C ASP A 92 15.96 -12.15 2.05
N THR A 93 15.30 -11.04 1.72
CA THR A 93 13.83 -10.98 1.60
C THR A 93 13.33 -11.96 0.54
N LEU A 94 13.93 -11.97 -0.64
CA LEU A 94 13.56 -12.85 -1.75
C LEU A 94 13.87 -14.33 -1.46
N LYS A 95 14.98 -14.61 -0.77
CA LYS A 95 15.39 -15.97 -0.40
C LYS A 95 14.55 -16.54 0.73
N THR A 96 14.39 -15.80 1.83
CA THR A 96 13.69 -16.27 3.03
C THR A 96 12.17 -16.14 2.94
N LYS A 97 11.68 -15.38 1.95
CA LYS A 97 10.25 -15.06 1.75
C LYS A 97 9.62 -14.37 2.96
N LYS A 98 10.42 -13.70 3.78
CA LYS A 98 9.99 -13.00 5.00
C LYS A 98 10.72 -11.68 5.16
N THR A 99 10.01 -10.64 5.57
CA THR A 99 10.62 -9.32 5.84
C THR A 99 9.74 -8.45 6.73
N MET A 100 10.26 -7.27 7.07
CA MET A 100 9.57 -6.22 7.83
C MET A 100 9.21 -5.04 6.90
N CYS A 101 8.64 -3.97 7.44
CA CYS A 101 8.20 -2.81 6.64
C CYS A 101 9.31 -2.21 5.76
N GLN A 102 10.54 -2.18 6.27
CA GLN A 102 11.71 -1.73 5.52
C GLN A 102 11.95 -2.60 4.27
N GLY A 103 12.15 -3.91 4.42
CA GLY A 103 12.46 -4.77 3.27
C GLY A 103 11.28 -4.93 2.30
N PHE A 104 10.03 -4.77 2.74
CA PHE A 104 8.90 -4.62 1.81
C PHE A 104 9.02 -3.36 0.94
N SER A 105 9.36 -2.23 1.57
CA SER A 105 9.45 -0.94 0.88
C SER A 105 10.66 -0.87 -0.06
N GLU A 106 11.78 -1.45 0.35
CA GLU A 106 13.01 -1.55 -0.45
C GLU A 106 12.84 -2.51 -1.63
N LEU A 107 12.31 -3.72 -1.42
CA LEU A 107 12.04 -4.66 -2.51
C LEU A 107 11.09 -4.05 -3.55
N PHE A 108 10.02 -3.40 -3.10
CA PHE A 108 9.08 -2.74 -4.02
C PHE A 108 9.74 -1.60 -4.79
N SER A 109 10.53 -0.75 -4.11
CA SER A 109 11.24 0.35 -4.76
C SER A 109 12.25 -0.15 -5.79
N GLU A 110 12.96 -1.24 -5.51
CA GLU A 110 13.91 -1.86 -6.43
C GLU A 110 13.21 -2.43 -7.67
N ILE A 111 12.07 -3.13 -7.50
CA ILE A 111 11.29 -3.61 -8.64
C ILE A 111 10.78 -2.43 -9.48
N CYS A 112 10.33 -1.34 -8.86
CA CYS A 112 9.94 -0.11 -9.55
C CYS A 112 11.10 0.52 -10.33
N TYR A 113 12.30 0.57 -9.75
CA TYR A 113 13.51 1.03 -10.43
C TYR A 113 13.78 0.25 -11.72
N TRP A 114 13.75 -1.09 -11.66
CA TRP A 114 13.92 -1.95 -12.86
C TRP A 114 12.77 -1.84 -13.86
N ALA A 115 11.64 -1.25 -13.46
CA ALA A 115 10.49 -1.00 -14.31
C ALA A 115 10.41 0.43 -14.86
N ASP A 116 11.44 1.25 -14.63
CA ASP A 116 11.48 2.68 -14.97
C ASP A 116 10.31 3.47 -14.32
N ILE A 117 9.90 3.08 -13.11
CA ILE A 117 8.89 3.75 -12.31
C ILE A 117 9.59 4.43 -11.13
N GLU A 118 9.56 5.76 -11.09
CA GLU A 118 10.13 6.51 -9.98
C GLU A 118 9.37 6.20 -8.68
N SER A 119 10.13 5.87 -7.64
CA SER A 119 9.64 5.45 -6.34
C SER A 119 10.44 6.14 -5.24
N GLU A 120 9.75 6.54 -4.19
CA GLU A 120 10.31 7.24 -3.04
C GLU A 120 9.94 6.51 -1.76
N ILE A 121 10.95 6.23 -0.93
CA ILE A 121 10.74 5.61 0.39
C ILE A 121 10.35 6.71 1.39
N ILE A 122 9.24 6.48 2.07
CA ILE A 122 8.67 7.40 3.05
C ILE A 122 8.82 6.79 4.43
N VAL A 123 9.52 7.52 5.31
CA VAL A 123 9.65 7.18 6.72
C VAL A 123 8.66 8.00 7.54
N GLY A 124 8.00 7.37 8.51
CA GLY A 124 6.98 8.04 9.32
C GLY A 124 6.46 7.24 10.51
N TYR A 125 5.27 7.62 10.91
CA TYR A 125 4.54 7.08 12.05
C TYR A 125 3.31 6.35 11.54
N ALA A 126 3.06 5.14 12.03
CA ALA A 126 1.85 4.40 11.75
C ALA A 126 1.18 3.93 13.04
N LYS A 127 -0.14 4.16 13.14
CA LYS A 127 -0.98 3.66 14.23
C LYS A 127 -1.43 2.21 13.95
N GLY A 128 -0.45 1.29 13.98
CA GLY A 128 -0.63 -0.14 13.71
C GLY A 128 -1.12 -0.94 14.92
N ILE A 129 -0.86 -2.25 14.91
CA ILE A 129 -1.34 -3.18 15.96
C ILE A 129 -0.81 -2.84 17.36
N ASP A 130 0.41 -2.32 17.46
CA ASP A 130 1.03 -1.98 18.77
C ASP A 130 0.71 -0.56 19.23
N PHE A 131 -0.13 0.18 18.50
CA PHE A 131 -0.47 1.53 18.88
C PHE A 131 -1.41 1.54 20.09
N ASN A 132 -0.91 2.06 21.21
CA ASN A 132 -1.59 2.06 22.51
C ASN A 132 -2.33 3.38 22.83
N GLY A 133 -2.55 4.24 21.83
CA GLY A 133 -3.20 5.54 22.01
C GLY A 133 -2.27 6.68 22.44
N LYS A 134 -0.98 6.42 22.70
CA LYS A 134 -0.03 7.46 23.13
C LYS A 134 0.86 7.93 21.97
N PRO A 135 1.30 9.21 21.95
CA PRO A 135 2.27 9.69 20.97
C PRO A 135 3.52 8.80 20.88
N LEU A 136 3.92 8.49 19.66
CA LEU A 136 5.12 7.68 19.41
C LEU A 136 6.39 8.51 19.60
N LYS A 137 7.42 7.92 20.22
CA LYS A 137 8.69 8.61 20.50
C LYS A 137 9.63 8.68 19.30
N GLY A 138 9.38 7.87 18.27
CA GLY A 138 10.19 7.78 17.06
C GLY A 138 9.36 7.18 15.92
N THR A 139 9.89 7.26 14.71
CA THR A 139 9.28 6.64 13.53
C THR A 139 9.23 5.13 13.71
N ASN A 140 8.11 4.52 13.37
CA ASN A 140 7.90 3.08 13.51
C ASN A 140 7.49 2.40 12.21
N HIS A 141 7.43 3.14 11.10
CA HIS A 141 6.95 2.58 9.84
C HIS A 141 7.58 3.23 8.62
N ILE A 142 7.62 2.45 7.55
CA ILE A 142 8.21 2.80 6.26
C ILE A 142 7.26 2.27 5.16
N TRP A 143 7.00 3.10 4.16
CA TRP A 143 6.19 2.78 2.98
C TRP A 143 6.73 3.55 1.76
N ASN A 144 5.98 3.58 0.64
CA ASN A 144 6.43 4.19 -0.61
C ASN A 144 5.43 5.23 -1.16
N ALA A 145 5.93 6.10 -2.03
CA ALA A 145 5.15 6.75 -3.07
C ALA A 145 5.75 6.44 -4.43
N VAL A 146 4.93 6.40 -5.48
CA VAL A 146 5.36 6.17 -6.87
C VAL A 146 4.85 7.28 -7.77
N LEU A 147 5.66 7.70 -8.74
CA LEU A 147 5.27 8.71 -9.72
C LEU A 147 4.62 8.03 -10.92
N ILE A 148 3.35 8.32 -11.16
CA ILE A 148 2.61 7.77 -12.30
C ILE A 148 1.88 8.90 -13.01
N ASN A 149 2.14 9.07 -14.30
CA ASN A 149 1.55 10.13 -15.14
C ASN A 149 1.68 11.52 -14.47
N ASN A 150 2.89 11.85 -14.00
CA ASN A 150 3.23 13.09 -13.28
C ASN A 150 2.47 13.33 -11.96
N LYS A 151 1.89 12.27 -11.38
CA LYS A 151 1.22 12.33 -10.09
C LYS A 151 1.82 11.30 -9.13
N TRP A 152 2.21 11.75 -7.94
CA TRP A 152 2.60 10.86 -6.86
C TRP A 152 1.37 10.11 -6.31
N GLU A 153 1.49 8.80 -6.17
CA GLU A 153 0.47 7.92 -5.59
C GLU A 153 1.08 7.15 -4.41
N LEU A 154 0.35 7.02 -3.31
CA LEU A 154 0.84 6.37 -2.09
C LEU A 154 0.67 4.85 -2.17
N VAL A 155 1.69 4.12 -1.71
CA VAL A 155 1.70 2.65 -1.68
C VAL A 155 2.28 2.18 -0.35
N ASP A 156 1.52 1.37 0.39
CA ASP A 156 2.02 0.65 1.56
C ASP A 156 1.90 -0.85 1.32
N ILE A 157 3.01 -1.47 0.93
CA ILE A 157 3.08 -2.91 0.72
C ILE A 157 2.82 -3.66 2.01
N THR A 158 3.42 -3.26 3.12
CA THR A 158 3.29 -3.93 4.43
C THR A 158 1.82 -4.10 4.81
N TRP A 159 1.03 -3.03 4.67
CA TRP A 159 -0.40 -3.06 4.98
C TRP A 159 -1.23 -3.64 3.82
N ALA A 160 -0.77 -3.55 2.57
CA ALA A 160 -1.42 -4.19 1.44
C ALA A 160 -1.36 -5.73 1.51
N VAL A 161 -0.26 -6.32 1.97
CA VAL A 161 -0.07 -7.78 1.86
C VAL A 161 -0.85 -8.59 2.91
N GLY A 162 -1.18 -7.98 4.04
CA GLY A 162 -1.87 -8.67 5.13
C GLY A 162 -1.94 -7.86 6.41
N PHE A 163 -2.22 -8.56 7.50
CA PHE A 163 -2.33 -7.99 8.84
C PHE A 163 -1.97 -9.04 9.89
N ILE A 164 -1.55 -8.58 11.07
CA ILE A 164 -1.31 -9.44 12.21
C ILE A 164 -2.61 -9.52 13.02
N ASP A 165 -2.97 -10.73 13.45
CA ASP A 165 -4.02 -10.97 14.44
C ASP A 165 -3.45 -11.67 15.67
N PHE A 166 -4.09 -11.50 16.82
CA PHE A 166 -3.86 -12.33 17.99
C PHE A 166 -4.93 -13.43 18.07
N ARG A 167 -4.53 -14.69 17.92
CA ARG A 167 -5.43 -15.86 17.98
C ARG A 167 -4.76 -16.97 18.77
N ASN A 168 -5.51 -17.64 19.64
CA ASN A 168 -5.04 -18.76 20.46
C ASN A 168 -3.74 -18.46 21.22
N GLY A 169 -3.63 -17.25 21.79
CA GLY A 169 -2.47 -16.85 22.59
C GLY A 169 -1.22 -16.47 21.77
N LYS A 170 -1.32 -16.35 20.44
CA LYS A 170 -0.18 -16.06 19.56
C LYS A 170 -0.53 -14.99 18.52
N TYR A 171 0.45 -14.17 18.18
CA TYR A 171 0.37 -13.30 17.01
C TYR A 171 0.60 -14.11 15.73
N VAL A 172 -0.27 -13.94 14.75
CA VAL A 172 -0.24 -14.66 13.47
C VAL A 172 -0.40 -13.66 12.34
N PHE A 173 0.47 -13.74 11.34
CA PHE A 173 0.33 -12.96 10.12
C PHE A 173 -0.67 -13.63 9.18
N ASN A 174 -1.70 -12.89 8.79
CA ASN A 174 -2.73 -13.31 7.85
C ASN A 174 -2.52 -12.63 6.50
N LYS A 175 -2.15 -13.39 5.48
CA LYS A 175 -2.09 -12.89 4.10
C LYS A 175 -3.50 -12.57 3.62
N LYS A 176 -3.74 -11.30 3.32
CA LYS A 176 -4.99 -10.81 2.74
C LYS A 176 -4.66 -9.55 1.97
N PHE A 177 -4.71 -9.63 0.65
CA PHE A 177 -4.37 -8.49 -0.17
C PHE A 177 -5.42 -7.37 -0.04
N ARG A 178 -5.00 -6.22 0.46
CA ARG A 178 -5.82 -5.04 0.79
C ARG A 178 -5.49 -3.91 -0.18
N LYS A 179 -6.27 -3.85 -1.27
CA LYS A 179 -6.05 -2.90 -2.38
C LYS A 179 -6.11 -1.44 -1.96
N GLN A 180 -6.78 -1.11 -0.86
CA GLN A 180 -6.87 0.27 -0.38
C GLN A 180 -5.50 0.88 -0.01
N TYR A 181 -4.47 0.05 0.20
CA TYR A 181 -3.10 0.50 0.43
C TYR A 181 -2.26 0.60 -0.85
N ILE A 182 -2.85 0.28 -2.01
CA ILE A 182 -2.22 0.44 -3.33
C ILE A 182 -2.92 1.60 -4.03
N PHE A 183 -2.19 2.69 -4.27
CA PHE A 183 -2.77 3.98 -4.65
C PHE A 183 -3.72 4.50 -3.57
N ALA A 184 -3.26 4.44 -2.32
CA ALA A 184 -4.01 4.89 -1.16
C ALA A 184 -4.34 6.37 -1.31
N LYS A 185 -5.59 6.74 -1.03
CA LYS A 185 -5.98 8.15 -1.01
C LYS A 185 -5.27 8.85 0.15
N PRO A 186 -4.68 10.03 -0.06
CA PRO A 186 -4.08 10.84 1.00
C PRO A 186 -4.95 10.96 2.26
N ASP A 187 -6.22 11.33 2.09
CA ASP A 187 -7.17 11.56 3.19
C ASP A 187 -7.54 10.31 3.98
N ASP A 188 -7.42 9.13 3.34
CA ASP A 188 -7.66 7.84 3.98
C ASP A 188 -6.38 7.37 4.69
N LEU A 189 -5.22 7.50 4.04
CA LEU A 189 -3.95 7.02 4.58
C LEU A 189 -3.51 7.85 5.80
N ILE A 190 -3.73 9.17 5.78
CA ILE A 190 -3.36 10.08 6.88
C ILE A 190 -4.07 9.78 8.20
N ILE A 191 -5.17 9.01 8.16
CA ILE A 191 -5.87 8.54 9.35
C ILE A 191 -4.97 7.64 10.20
N THR A 192 -4.11 6.84 9.55
CA THR A 192 -3.22 5.89 10.22
C THR A 192 -1.74 6.14 10.00
N HIS A 193 -1.35 6.95 9.00
CA HIS A 193 0.04 7.17 8.62
C HIS A 193 0.40 8.65 8.57
N LEU A 194 1.45 9.06 9.28
CA LEU A 194 1.99 10.41 9.19
C LEU A 194 3.45 10.36 8.74
N PRO A 195 3.82 10.91 7.57
CA PRO A 195 5.21 10.99 7.14
C PRO A 195 5.99 12.03 7.94
N VAL A 196 7.29 11.81 8.13
CA VAL A 196 8.18 12.83 8.72
C VAL A 196 8.25 14.08 7.85
N LYS A 197 8.34 13.90 6.52
CA LYS A 197 8.33 15.01 5.57
C LYS A 197 6.88 15.28 5.15
N SER A 198 6.34 16.44 5.52
CA SER A 198 4.93 16.81 5.27
C SER A 198 4.53 16.75 3.79
N LYS A 199 5.47 16.97 2.85
CA LYS A 199 5.22 16.83 1.40
C LYS A 199 4.60 15.49 1.02
N TRP A 200 4.95 14.42 1.75
CA TRP A 200 4.48 13.06 1.48
C TRP A 200 3.07 12.77 2.00
N GLN A 201 2.43 13.74 2.65
CA GLN A 201 0.99 13.64 2.90
C GLN A 201 0.19 13.80 1.61
N LEU A 202 0.77 14.37 0.54
CA LEU A 202 0.13 14.61 -0.75
C LEU A 202 -1.24 15.30 -0.61
N SER A 203 -1.35 16.18 0.39
CA SER A 203 -2.55 16.94 0.72
C SER A 203 -2.24 18.43 0.73
N THR A 204 -3.23 19.24 0.35
CA THR A 204 -3.17 20.70 0.41
C THR A 204 -3.26 21.23 1.84
N SER A 205 -3.79 20.43 2.76
CA SER A 205 -3.94 20.76 4.18
C SER A 205 -3.24 19.69 5.03
N SER A 206 -1.90 19.74 5.04
CA SER A 206 -1.10 18.79 5.81
C SER A 206 -1.30 18.98 7.31
N ILE A 207 -1.41 17.87 8.05
CA ILE A 207 -1.49 17.88 9.52
C ILE A 207 -0.11 17.72 10.16
N THR A 208 0.02 18.21 11.37
CA THR A 208 1.21 18.11 12.22
C THR A 208 1.23 16.82 13.03
N PHE A 209 2.39 16.54 13.65
CA PHE A 209 2.54 15.45 14.61
C PHE A 209 1.53 15.55 15.77
N ASN A 210 1.35 16.74 16.33
CA ASN A 210 0.43 16.95 17.46
C ASN A 210 -1.03 16.72 17.05
N GLU A 211 -1.43 17.15 15.85
CA GLU A 211 -2.77 16.89 15.32
C GLU A 211 -3.01 15.40 15.07
N PHE A 212 -2.03 14.70 14.50
CA PHE A 212 -2.12 13.26 14.25
C PHE A 212 -2.32 12.43 15.53
N PHE A 213 -1.72 12.85 16.66
CA PHE A 213 -1.90 12.22 17.97
C PHE A 213 -2.97 12.87 18.85
N SER A 214 -3.77 13.81 18.31
CA SER A 214 -4.87 14.42 19.04
C SER A 214 -6.06 13.47 19.19
N ASP A 215 -6.89 13.72 20.21
CA ASP A 215 -8.16 13.00 20.42
C ASP A 215 -9.11 13.14 19.24
N VAL A 216 -9.08 14.28 18.54
CA VAL A 216 -9.91 14.52 17.36
C VAL A 216 -9.54 13.56 16.24
N HIS A 217 -8.25 13.44 15.93
CA HIS A 217 -7.76 12.53 14.90
C HIS A 217 -7.93 11.06 15.31
N GLU A 218 -7.76 10.77 16.60
CA GLU A 218 -7.97 9.41 17.12
C GLU A 218 -9.43 8.96 17.00
N LYS A 219 -10.40 9.83 17.27
CA LYS A 219 -11.83 9.55 17.02
C LYS A 219 -12.09 9.27 15.54
N LYS A 220 -11.51 10.07 14.63
CA LYS A 220 -11.60 9.83 13.18
C LYS A 220 -11.09 8.43 12.81
N ARG A 221 -9.95 8.02 13.39
CA ARG A 221 -9.38 6.68 13.19
C ARG A 221 -10.33 5.59 13.67
N GLN A 222 -10.84 5.69 14.90
CA GLN A 222 -11.74 4.68 15.46
C GLN A 222 -13.02 4.54 14.63
N SER A 223 -13.61 5.65 14.17
CA SER A 223 -14.78 5.61 13.28
C SER A 223 -14.50 4.91 11.95
N ALA A 224 -13.29 5.04 11.40
CA ALA A 224 -12.93 4.39 10.13
C ALA A 224 -12.81 2.86 10.22
N PHE A 225 -12.61 2.29 11.43
CA PHE A 225 -12.44 0.85 11.64
C PHE A 225 -13.67 0.14 12.26
N ASN A 226 -14.71 0.89 12.64
CA ASN A 226 -15.92 0.36 13.28
C ASN A 226 -17.09 0.08 12.30
N HIS A 227 -16.81 0.01 11.00
CA HIS A 227 -17.76 -0.31 9.92
C HIS A 227 -17.26 -1.50 9.10
#